data_AF-A0A7M1AX62-F1
#
_entry.id   AF-A0A7M1AX62-F1
#
_cell.length_a   1.000
_cell.length_b   1.000
_cell.length_c   1.000
_cell.angle_alpha   90.00
_cell.angle_beta   90.00
_cell.angle_gamma   90.00
#
_symmetry.space_group_name_H-M   'P 1'
#
loop_
_entity.id
_entity.type
_entity.pdbx_description
1 polymer ?
#
loop_
_entity_poly.entity_id
_entity_poly.type
_entity_poly.pdbx_seq_one_letter_code
_entity_poly.pdbx_strand_id
1 'polypeptide(L)' 'MELHGDEHPQELMDDANCMRCHATSDFEPREEKVNSFKKLHHQVGVCADNNFAGWFEEEKLDVSNHLDWKHYHFKSGK' A
#
# COMPACT_ATOMS: atom_id res chain seq x y z
N MET A 1 -25.18 -6.71 -1.32
CA MET A 1 -24.85 -5.51 -2.11
C MET A 1 -23.68 -4.89 -1.38
N GLU A 2 -22.47 -5.31 -1.75
CA GLU A 2 -21.23 -4.85 -1.10
C GLU A 2 -20.71 -3.66 -1.90
N LEU A 3 -20.74 -2.50 -1.26
CA LEU A 3 -20.24 -1.25 -1.78
C LEU A 3 -18.75 -1.21 -1.46
N HIS A 4 -17.92 -1.74 -2.36
CA HIS A 4 -16.46 -1.67 -2.29
C HIS A 4 -15.98 -0.28 -2.74
N GLY A 5 -16.11 0.74 -1.89
CA GLY A 5 -15.72 2.10 -2.29
C GLY A 5 -15.45 3.13 -1.20
N ASP A 6 -15.60 2.78 0.08
CA ASP A 6 -15.40 3.73 1.19
C ASP A 6 -14.53 3.16 2.34
N GLU A 7 -13.79 2.07 2.11
CA GLU A 7 -12.90 1.53 3.16
C GLU A 7 -11.66 2.43 3.32
N HIS A 8 -11.39 2.83 4.56
CA HIS A 8 -10.24 3.69 4.82
C HIS A 8 -8.94 2.90 4.56
N PRO A 9 -7.89 3.49 3.95
CA PRO A 9 -6.63 2.80 3.66
C PRO A 9 -5.98 2.12 4.87
N GLN A 10 -6.22 2.67 6.07
CA GLN A 10 -5.74 2.07 7.32
C GLN A 10 -6.49 0.78 7.67
N GLU A 11 -7.80 0.71 7.43
CA GLU A 11 -8.63 -0.47 7.67
C GLU A 11 -8.23 -1.60 6.70
N LEU A 12 -8.04 -1.27 5.42
CA LEU A 12 -7.47 -2.20 4.44
C LEU A 12 -6.14 -2.77 4.96
N MET A 13 -5.18 -1.92 5.34
CA MET A 13 -3.88 -2.37 5.85
C MET A 13 -3.98 -3.27 7.09
N ASP A 14 -4.93 -2.99 7.99
CA ASP A 14 -5.16 -3.78 9.19
C ASP A 14 -5.76 -5.15 8.84
N ASP A 15 -6.75 -5.20 7.94
CA ASP A 15 -7.38 -6.44 7.46
C ASP A 15 -6.43 -7.33 6.67
N ALA A 16 -5.57 -6.74 5.83
CA ALA A 16 -4.51 -7.45 5.14
C ALA A 16 -3.32 -7.82 6.06
N ASN A 17 -3.41 -7.51 7.36
CA ASN A 17 -2.40 -7.84 8.37
C ASN A 17 -0.99 -7.34 7.99
N CYS A 18 -0.87 -6.17 7.39
CA CYS A 18 0.42 -5.64 6.91
C CYS A 18 1.48 -5.63 8.04
N MET A 19 1.08 -5.26 9.25
CA MET A 19 1.98 -5.15 10.41
C MET A 19 2.43 -6.49 11.00
N ARG A 20 1.91 -7.62 10.51
CA ARG A 20 2.40 -8.95 10.90
C ARG A 20 3.82 -9.21 10.37
N CYS A 21 4.14 -8.67 9.20
CA CYS A 21 5.45 -8.82 8.55
C CYS A 21 6.25 -7.53 8.50
N HIS A 22 5.60 -6.37 8.65
CA HIS A 22 6.23 -5.05 8.58
C HIS A 22 6.24 -4.35 9.93
N ALA A 23 7.30 -3.60 10.19
CA ALA A 23 7.33 -2.53 11.18
C ALA A 23 7.22 -1.17 10.47
N THR A 24 6.87 -0.12 11.22
CA THR A 24 6.77 1.24 10.66
C THR A 24 8.09 1.70 10.01
N SER A 25 9.23 1.22 10.50
CA SER A 25 10.56 1.48 9.93
C SER A 25 10.80 0.85 8.55
N ASP A 26 9.97 -0.10 8.11
CA ASP A 26 10.06 -0.68 6.77
C ASP A 26 9.44 0.23 5.71
N PHE A 27 8.57 1.16 6.11
CA PHE A 27 7.93 2.13 5.24
C PHE A 27 8.82 3.37 5.10
N GLU A 28 9.86 3.25 4.27
CA GLU A 28 10.70 4.38 3.90
C GLU A 28 11.34 4.17 2.51
N PRO A 29 11.62 5.25 1.77
CA PRO A 29 12.29 5.15 0.48
C PRO A 29 13.69 4.54 0.63
N ARG A 30 14.01 3.52 -0.17
CA ARG A 30 15.36 2.96 -0.27
C ARG A 30 15.69 2.66 -1.72
N GLU A 31 16.88 3.08 -2.18
CA GLU A 31 17.26 2.97 -3.60
C GLU A 31 17.19 1.53 -4.12
N GLU A 32 17.61 0.58 -3.29
CA GLU A 32 17.64 -0.86 -3.57
C GLU A 32 16.29 -1.56 -3.40
N LYS A 33 15.31 -0.90 -2.75
CA LYS A 33 13.95 -1.42 -2.54
C LYS A 33 12.92 -0.57 -3.29
N VAL A 34 12.04 0.07 -2.54
CA VAL A 34 10.97 0.94 -3.02
C VAL A 34 11.52 2.35 -3.12
N ASN A 35 11.73 2.81 -4.36
CA ASN A 35 12.32 4.12 -4.68
C ASN A 35 11.45 4.98 -5.60
N SER A 36 10.21 4.54 -5.85
CA SER A 36 9.23 5.26 -6.66
C SER A 36 7.82 4.77 -6.33
N PHE A 37 6.83 5.62 -6.58
CA PHE A 37 5.41 5.28 -6.38
C PHE A 37 5.00 4.02 -7.16
N LYS A 38 5.47 3.88 -8.40
CA LYS A 38 5.20 2.69 -9.22
C LYS A 38 5.68 1.41 -8.55
N LYS A 39 6.89 1.43 -7.96
CA LYS A 39 7.41 0.27 -7.22
C LYS A 39 6.67 0.03 -5.91
N LEU A 40 6.29 1.10 -5.21
CA LEU A 40 5.48 1.00 -4.00
C LEU A 40 4.15 0.29 -4.30
N HIS A 41 3.42 0.78 -5.30
CA HIS A 41 2.15 0.22 -5.71
C HIS A 41 2.26 -1.24 -6.15
N HIS A 42 3.31 -1.58 -6.91
CA HIS A 42 3.60 -2.96 -7.26
C HIS A 42 3.83 -3.84 -6.01
N GLN A 43 4.60 -3.35 -5.03
CA GLN A 43 4.88 -4.10 -3.82
C GLN A 43 3.63 -4.27 -2.93
N VAL A 44 2.78 -3.25 -2.86
CA VAL A 44 1.48 -3.33 -2.17
C VAL A 44 0.62 -4.42 -2.81
N GLY A 45 0.54 -4.47 -4.15
CA GLY A 45 -0.19 -5.53 -4.86
C GLY A 45 0.34 -6.93 -4.54
N VAL A 46 1.66 -7.13 -4.58
CA VAL A 46 2.28 -8.43 -4.21
C VAL A 46 1.97 -8.82 -2.77
N CYS A 47 2.00 -7.87 -1.83
CA CYS A 47 1.67 -8.14 -0.43
C CYS A 47 0.18 -8.47 -0.24
N ALA A 48 -0.71 -7.75 -0.93
CA ALA A 48 -2.15 -8.01 -0.89
C ALA A 48 -2.47 -9.41 -1.43
N ASP A 49 -1.87 -9.80 -2.55
CA ASP A 49 -2.08 -11.10 -3.18
C ASP A 49 -1.55 -12.25 -2.29
N ASN A 50 -0.37 -12.09 -1.69
CA ASN A 50 0.21 -13.09 -0.78
C ASN A 50 -0.59 -13.28 0.51
N ASN A 51 -1.32 -12.25 0.95
CA ASN A 51 -2.23 -12.33 2.10
C ASN A 51 -3.67 -12.64 1.69
N PHE A 52 -3.93 -12.92 0.40
CA PHE A 52 -5.27 -13.20 -0.13
C PHE A 52 -6.30 -12.10 0.22
N ALA A 53 -5.86 -10.85 0.24
CA ALA A 53 -6.69 -9.72 0.67
C ALA A 53 -7.88 -9.44 -0.27
N GLY A 54 -7.85 -9.96 -1.51
CA GLY A 54 -8.95 -9.85 -2.45
C GLY A 54 -9.17 -8.46 -3.04
N TRP A 55 -8.23 -7.54 -2.83
CA TRP A 55 -8.35 -6.14 -3.25
C TRP A 55 -8.40 -5.96 -4.76
N PHE A 56 -9.27 -5.07 -5.18
CA PHE A 56 -9.28 -4.47 -6.51
C PHE A 56 -8.13 -3.46 -6.66
N GLU A 57 -7.86 -3.05 -7.90
CA GLU A 57 -6.76 -2.11 -8.19
C GLU A 57 -6.96 -0.73 -7.54
N GLU A 58 -8.20 -0.30 -7.32
CA GLU A 58 -8.53 0.97 -6.64
C GLU A 58 -8.13 0.93 -5.16
N GLU A 59 -8.47 -0.15 -4.45
CA GLU A 59 -8.07 -0.35 -3.05
C GLU A 59 -6.55 -0.46 -2.90
N LYS A 60 -5.88 -1.16 -3.82
CA LYS A 60 -4.40 -1.19 -3.87
C LYS A 60 -3.82 0.20 -4.08
N LEU A 61 -4.44 1.01 -4.93
CA LEU A 61 -4.02 2.38 -5.22
C LEU A 61 -4.21 3.29 -3.99
N ASP A 62 -5.31 3.13 -3.27
CA ASP A 62 -5.61 3.91 -2.05
C ASP A 62 -4.62 3.62 -0.93
N VAL A 63 -4.29 2.34 -0.69
CA VAL A 63 -3.22 1.97 0.27
C VAL A 63 -1.87 2.53 -0.18
N SER A 64 -1.57 2.47 -1.49
CA SER A 64 -0.31 2.99 -2.04
C SER A 64 -0.20 4.51 -1.86
N ASN A 65 -1.28 5.25 -2.12
CA ASN A 65 -1.35 6.70 -1.92
C ASN A 65 -1.21 7.05 -0.43
N HIS A 66 -1.85 6.29 0.45
CA HIS A 66 -1.74 6.49 1.89
C HIS A 66 -0.29 6.30 2.39
N LEU A 67 0.35 5.20 1.99
CA LEU A 67 1.74 4.93 2.34
C LEU A 67 2.67 5.98 1.74
N ASP A 68 2.47 6.39 0.49
CA ASP A 68 3.28 7.42 -0.13
C ASP A 68 3.16 8.75 0.61
N TRP A 69 1.93 9.20 0.88
CA TRP A 69 1.67 10.45 1.59
C TRP A 69 2.25 10.46 3.01
N LYS A 70 2.20 9.33 3.72
CA LYS A 70 2.61 9.24 5.13
C LYS A 70 4.10 8.98 5.34
N HIS A 71 4.74 8.26 4.41
CA HIS A 71 6.06 7.67 4.64
C HIS A 71 7.08 7.94 3.53
N TYR A 72 6.68 7.80 2.26
CA TYR A 72 7.65 7.82 1.17
C TYR A 72 7.84 9.21 0.54
N HIS A 73 6.76 9.99 0.44
CA HIS A 73 6.71 11.31 -0.15
C HIS A 73 7.37 11.36 -1.54
N PHE A 74 7.13 10.34 -2.37
CA PHE A 74 7.59 10.38 -3.75
C PHE A 74 7.00 11.60 -4.43
N LYS A 75 7.84 12.41 -5.07
CA LYS A 75 7.35 13.53 -5.88
C LYS A 75 6.50 12.91 -6.98
N SER A 76 5.18 13.08 -6.89
CA SER A 76 4.28 12.79 -7.99
C SER A 76 4.83 13.57 -9.19
N GLY A 77 5.38 12.85 -10.17
CA GLY A 77 5.95 13.49 -11.34
C GLY A 77 4.89 14.38 -11.96
N LYS A 78 5.13 15.68 -11.96
CA LYS A 78 4.55 16.57 -12.96
C LYS A 78 5.11 16.19 -14.33
#